data_AF-A0A0Q5D627-F1
#
_entry.id   AF-A0A0Q5D627-F1
#
_cell.length_a   1.000
_cell.length_b   1.000
_cell.length_c   1.000
_cell.angle_alpha   90.00
_cell.angle_beta   90.00
_cell.angle_gamma   90.00
#
_symmetry.space_group_name_H-M   'P 1'
#
loop_
_entity.id
_entity.type
_entity.pdbx_description
1 polymer ?
#
loop_
_entity_poly.entity_id
_entity_poly.type
_entity_poly.pdbx_seq_one_letter_code
_entity_poly.pdbx_strand_id
1 'polypeptide(L)'
;MKLSDDARSILVFAAYHQLLSGDPVKEVVLDDGAGHHASSKGQAELEDGGLIRIDGKRAEITDEGQSVLATVIDAIRNATAG
;
A
#
# COMPACT_ATOMS: atom_id res chain seq x y z
N MET A 1 -10.41 -10.51 4.21
CA MET A 1 -10.97 -9.45 3.33
C MET A 1 -10.58 -9.74 1.89
N LYS A 2 -11.46 -9.53 0.89
CA LYS A 2 -11.09 -9.65 -0.52
C LYS A 2 -10.92 -8.24 -1.10
N LEU A 3 -9.68 -7.75 -1.13
CA LEU A 3 -9.33 -6.44 -1.71
C LEU A 3 -9.59 -6.42 -3.21
N SER A 4 -10.08 -5.29 -3.72
CA SER A 4 -10.12 -5.00 -5.16
C SER A 4 -8.72 -4.69 -5.70
N ASP A 5 -8.58 -4.64 -7.03
CA ASP A 5 -7.33 -4.23 -7.66
C ASP A 5 -6.99 -2.75 -7.41
N ASP A 6 -8.00 -1.91 -7.18
CA ASP A 6 -7.82 -0.52 -6.75
C ASP A 6 -7.05 -0.45 -5.42
N ALA A 7 -7.49 -1.21 -4.41
CA ALA A 7 -6.82 -1.28 -3.12
C ALA A 7 -5.44 -1.97 -3.22
N ARG A 8 -5.34 -3.04 -4.03
CA ARG A 8 -4.05 -3.72 -4.26
C ARG A 8 -3.04 -2.79 -4.92
N SER A 9 -3.46 -1.92 -5.84
CA SER A 9 -2.54 -0.99 -6.52
C SER A 9 -1.82 -0.06 -5.54
N ILE A 10 -2.49 0.36 -4.46
CA ILE A 10 -1.91 1.17 -3.39
C ILE A 10 -0.86 0.38 -2.60
N LEU A 11 -1.17 -0.88 -2.25
CA LEU A 11 -0.21 -1.77 -1.58
C LEU A 11 1.00 -2.08 -2.47
N VAL A 12 0.78 -2.28 -3.77
CA VAL A 12 1.86 -2.50 -4.75
C VAL A 12 2.74 -1.25 -4.87
N PHE A 13 2.16 -0.06 -4.85
CA PHE A 13 2.93 1.20 -4.84
C PHE A 13 3.81 1.32 -3.59
N ALA A 14 3.26 1.00 -2.40
CA ALA A 14 4.06 0.94 -1.17
C ALA A 14 5.17 -0.12 -1.27
N ALA A 15 4.86 -1.31 -1.80
CA ALA A 15 5.84 -2.39 -1.97
C ALA A 15 6.97 -2.00 -2.93
N TYR A 16 6.66 -1.32 -4.03
CA TYR A 16 7.66 -0.77 -4.95
C TYR A 16 8.65 0.14 -4.23
N HIS A 17 8.16 1.08 -3.41
CA HIS A 17 9.01 2.00 -2.66
C HIS A 17 9.87 1.28 -1.61
N GLN A 18 9.31 0.30 -0.92
CA GLN A 18 10.05 -0.50 0.06
C GLN A 18 11.14 -1.36 -0.59
N LEU A 19 10.82 -2.00 -1.72
CA LEU A 19 11.80 -2.78 -2.49
C LEU A 19 12.94 -1.92 -3.02
N LEU A 20 12.65 -0.68 -3.43
CA LEU A 20 13.65 0.25 -3.95
C LEU A 20 14.54 0.83 -2.84
N SER A 21 13.96 1.21 -1.70
CA SER A 21 14.68 1.85 -0.59
C SER A 21 15.38 0.86 0.33
N GLY A 22 14.85 -0.36 0.48
CA GLY A 22 15.29 -1.33 1.48
C GLY A 22 14.71 -1.09 2.88
N ASP A 23 14.06 0.05 3.10
CA ASP A 23 13.52 0.47 4.40
C ASP A 23 11.99 0.26 4.48
N PRO A 24 11.44 -0.06 5.67
CA PRO A 24 10.00 -0.17 5.86
C PRO A 24 9.26 1.12 5.49
N VAL A 25 8.26 1.01 4.62
CA VAL A 25 7.40 2.15 4.25
C VAL A 25 6.32 2.31 5.31
N LYS A 26 6.29 3.45 6.00
CA LYS A 26 5.28 3.75 7.05
C LYS A 26 4.12 4.61 6.56
N GLU A 27 4.33 5.34 5.47
CA GLU A 27 3.33 6.21 4.86
C GLU A 27 3.27 5.98 3.36
N VAL A 28 2.08 6.09 2.80
CA VAL A 28 1.85 6.07 1.35
C VAL A 28 1.26 7.40 0.90
N VAL A 29 1.76 7.92 -0.22
CA VAL A 29 1.18 9.12 -0.87
C VAL A 29 -0.06 8.70 -1.64
N LEU A 30 -1.19 9.32 -1.33
CA LEU A 30 -2.49 9.07 -1.99
C LEU A 30 -2.77 10.08 -3.10
N ASP A 31 -2.18 11.27 -3.01
CA ASP A 31 -2.31 12.38 -3.95
C ASP A 31 -0.94 13.07 -4.04
N ASP A 32 -0.32 12.99 -5.22
CA ASP A 32 1.01 13.57 -5.46
C ASP A 32 0.97 15.06 -5.82
N GLY A 33 -0.23 15.64 -5.99
CA GLY A 33 -0.44 17.01 -6.45
C GLY A 33 -0.07 17.26 -7.92
N ALA A 34 0.37 16.25 -8.65
CA ALA A 34 0.73 16.30 -10.07
C ALA A 34 -0.35 15.67 -10.99
N GLY A 35 -1.48 15.27 -10.41
CA GLY A 35 -2.62 14.66 -11.10
C GLY A 35 -2.71 13.15 -10.94
N HIS A 36 -1.78 12.51 -10.22
CA HIS A 36 -1.92 11.10 -9.84
C HIS A 36 -2.54 10.99 -8.46
N HIS A 37 -3.64 10.24 -8.40
CA HIS A 37 -4.35 9.97 -7.16
C HIS A 37 -4.65 8.48 -7.08
N ALA A 38 -4.43 7.90 -5.90
CA ALA A 38 -4.92 6.57 -5.59
C ALA A 38 -6.44 6.52 -5.74
N SER A 39 -6.99 5.41 -6.23
CA SER A 39 -8.45 5.25 -6.35
C SER A 39 -9.13 5.50 -4.99
N SER A 40 -10.12 6.39 -4.96
CA SER A 40 -10.90 6.68 -3.73
C SER A 40 -11.60 5.45 -3.18
N LYS A 41 -12.01 4.52 -4.06
CA LYS A 41 -12.55 3.21 -3.66
C LYS A 41 -11.47 2.35 -2.99
N GLY A 42 -10.27 2.32 -3.56
CA GLY A 42 -9.15 1.58 -2.97
C GLY A 42 -8.74 2.15 -1.61
N GLN A 43 -8.73 3.48 -1.49
CA GLN A 43 -8.49 4.17 -0.21
C GLN A 43 -9.52 3.74 0.85
N ALA A 44 -10.81 3.81 0.53
CA ALA A 44 -11.87 3.43 1.45
C ALA A 44 -11.79 1.96 1.86
N GLU A 45 -11.53 1.05 0.92
CA GLU A 45 -11.38 -0.39 1.23
C GLU A 45 -10.22 -0.67 2.21
N LEU A 46 -9.10 0.04 2.06
CA LEU A 46 -7.96 -0.12 2.96
C LEU A 46 -8.20 0.51 4.33
N GLU A 47 -8.88 1.66 4.38
CA GLU A 47 -9.22 2.35 5.63
C GLU A 47 -10.30 1.59 6.42
N ASP A 48 -11.40 1.19 5.77
CA ASP A 48 -12.45 0.36 6.37
C ASP A 48 -11.91 -0.99 6.84
N GLY A 49 -10.90 -1.51 6.13
CA GLY A 49 -10.18 -2.72 6.50
C GLY A 49 -9.13 -2.54 7.60
N GLY A 50 -8.93 -1.34 8.12
CA GLY A 50 -7.96 -1.03 9.17
C GLY A 50 -6.49 -1.13 8.74
N LEU A 51 -6.21 -1.19 7.44
CA LEU A 51 -4.85 -1.35 6.90
C LEU A 51 -4.11 -0.02 6.75
N ILE A 52 -4.85 1.08 6.61
CA ILE A 52 -4.31 2.43 6.59
C ILE A 52 -5.14 3.37 7.46
N ARG A 53 -4.58 4.52 7.82
CA ARG A 53 -5.31 5.69 8.30
C ARG A 53 -5.02 6.87 7.38
N ILE A 54 -6.06 7.47 6.82
CA ILE A 54 -5.89 8.59 5.89
C ILE A 54 -5.65 9.89 6.67
N ASP A 55 -4.58 10.60 6.33
CA ASP A 55 -4.28 11.95 6.79
C ASP A 55 -4.05 12.86 5.57
N GLY A 56 -5.14 13.46 5.10
CA GLY A 56 -5.15 14.35 3.95
C GLY A 56 -4.69 13.67 2.67
N LYS A 57 -3.49 14.00 2.20
CA LYS A 57 -2.90 13.48 0.94
C LYS A 57 -2.05 12.23 1.14
N ARG A 58 -1.91 11.77 2.38
CA ARG A 58 -1.11 10.61 2.76
C ARG A 58 -1.96 9.64 3.57
N ALA A 59 -1.49 8.41 3.68
CA ALA A 59 -2.03 7.44 4.61
C ALA A 59 -0.89 6.85 5.43
N GLU A 60 -1.06 6.80 6.75
CA GLU A 60 -0.24 5.97 7.63
C GLU A 60 -0.62 4.51 7.38
N ILE A 61 0.37 3.63 7.21
CA ILE A 61 0.15 2.19 7.12
C ILE A 61 0.14 1.64 8.55
N THR A 62 -0.98 1.05 8.98
CA THR A 62 -1.14 0.49 10.32
C THR A 62 -0.28 -0.75 10.52
N ASP A 63 -0.15 -1.25 11.75
CA ASP A 63 0.55 -2.51 12.03
C ASP A 63 -0.03 -3.70 11.24
N GLU A 64 -1.36 -3.73 11.05
CA GLU A 64 -2.02 -4.74 10.22
C GLU A 64 -1.70 -4.52 8.73
N GLY A 65 -1.70 -3.27 8.27
CA GLY A 65 -1.24 -2.89 6.93
C GLY A 65 0.20 -3.30 6.65
N GLN A 66 1.11 -3.12 7.61
CA GLN A 66 2.52 -3.55 7.52
C GLN A 66 2.63 -5.06 7.34
N SER A 67 1.83 -5.82 8.09
CA SER A 67 1.81 -7.28 8.01
C SER A 67 1.31 -7.76 6.64
N VAL A 68 0.28 -7.11 6.09
CA VAL A 68 -0.20 -7.39 4.73
C VAL A 68 0.84 -7.00 3.68
N LEU A 69 1.46 -5.83 3.81
CA LEU A 69 2.49 -5.34 2.90
C LEU A 69 3.71 -6.28 2.87
N ALA A 70 4.15 -6.78 4.02
CA ALA A 70 5.21 -7.77 4.11
C ALA A 70 4.86 -9.04 3.33
N THR A 71 3.63 -9.54 3.47
CA THR A 71 3.13 -10.71 2.71
C THR A 71 3.15 -10.46 1.20
N VAL A 72 2.80 -9.25 0.75
CA VAL A 72 2.87 -8.86 -0.66
C VAL A 72 4.32 -8.85 -1.17
N ILE A 73 5.23 -8.25 -0.41
CA ILE A 73 6.66 -8.20 -0.76
C ILE A 73 7.26 -9.61 -0.83
N ASP A 74 6.93 -10.47 0.13
CA ASP A 74 7.40 -11.86 0.14
C ASP A 74 6.86 -12.64 -1.06
N ALA A 75 5.60 -12.43 -1.44
CA ALA A 75 5.04 -13.03 -2.65
C ALA A 75 5.78 -12.58 -3.92
N ILE A 76 6.12 -11.29 -4.04
CA ILE A 76 6.92 -10.76 -5.15
C ILE A 76 8.30 -11.42 -5.18
N ARG A 77 9.00 -11.46 -4.04
CA ARG A 77 10.33 -12.08 -3.92
C ARG A 77 10.30 -13.55 -4.32
N ASN A 78 9.36 -14.31 -3.78
CA ASN A 78 9.19 -15.73 -4.07
C ASN A 78 8.89 -16.00 -5.55
N ALA A 79 8.07 -15.17 -6.19
CA ALA A 79 7.78 -15.28 -7.61
C ALA A 79 9.01 -15.02 -8.51
N THR A 80 10.03 -14.35 -7.97
CA THR A 80 11.27 -14.00 -8.68
C THR A 80 12.50 -14.77 -8.20
N ALA A 81 12.35 -15.73 -7.29
CA ALA A 81 13.46 -16.36 -6.58
C ALA A 81 14.32 -17.31 -7.44
N GLY A 82 13.84 -17.73 -8.62
CA GLY A 82 14.57 -18.63 -9.52
C GLY A 82 14.50 -20.10 -9.10
#